data_AF-A0A814GNG6-F1
#
_entry.id   AF-A0A814GNG6-F1
#
_cell.length_a   1.000
_cell.length_b   1.000
_cell.length_c   1.000
_cell.angle_alpha   90.00
_cell.angle_beta   90.00
_cell.angle_gamma   90.00
#
_symmetry.space_group_name_H-M   'P 1'
#
loop_
_entity.id
_entity.type
_entity.pdbx_description
1 polymer ?
#
loop_
_entity_poly.entity_id
_entity_poly.type
_entity_poly.pdbx_seq_one_letter_code
_entity_poly.pdbx_strand_id
1 'polypeptide(L)'
;MTTESSTVTVSDITPVKFKELYSKYNKTLSCPCSTISMPHKTFVSNIIRLHPVCKSIFVNQTWIEALYLLNASQYGVWDFRTTASSQANAVFHIENDIENSDFITTYLLTDTQIEFEVNSTTESFKSSASARMIMFLNYLRTTVRANYLVSALNTNLIIQISADLNDPFGVKAIPVRYYSTSGAFVPCHQNNPTKAATLHPLLNNSMTWRDIQKFESMPNSTIVSGFFAACAPLEALLQSTLDCLYEIECLQLLSDYFPPLNHMGVNWTDFLLTSKQQNLSVNDYFNNLFIEEWLTNINYSKYFNECHPSACTYTATDRAAFTYAITLFISLYGGLVIILRLSASFLVNVSLKFKHRSRNTSVDFGSIIVLLLFNSLSTHTDTVTIPNPSLIMYKDLQMLHSATLNCPCSTKAISYRSFVTLSPTLHQVCSSGFVTDDWFTLLQRSINMYYPNDWRNRARAQFQQLSDFCRLANKTLDDNVDRFLEKFLIASTVFNEIDFDTQLNVTLRHFYNSTIFDFSLQNDIVRLLMQVDQPYMGASDIVDLSWISNLIVTNIENERSNQRLPQVC
;
A
#
# COMPACT_ATOMS: atom_id res chain seq x y z
N MET A 1 31.98 -49.33 -3.53
CA MET A 1 31.53 -48.47 -2.42
C MET A 1 30.30 -47.73 -2.91
N THR A 2 29.16 -48.23 -2.50
CA THR A 2 27.81 -47.76 -2.82
C THR A 2 27.51 -46.50 -2.03
N THR A 3 27.26 -45.39 -2.71
CA THR A 3 26.59 -44.23 -2.11
C THR A 3 25.10 -44.44 -2.25
N GLU A 4 24.48 -45.03 -1.22
CA GLU A 4 23.02 -45.06 -1.06
C GLU A 4 22.51 -43.62 -0.93
N SER A 5 21.64 -43.20 -1.85
CA SER A 5 20.85 -41.97 -1.71
C SER A 5 19.56 -42.33 -0.96
N SER A 6 19.61 -42.31 0.36
CA SER A 6 18.43 -42.41 1.22
C SER A 6 17.87 -41.02 1.50
N THR A 7 16.56 -40.84 1.34
CA THR A 7 15.87 -39.65 1.83
C THR A 7 15.81 -39.74 3.35
N VAL A 8 16.71 -39.03 4.02
CA VAL A 8 16.77 -39.01 5.48
C VAL A 8 15.92 -37.84 5.97
N THR A 9 14.76 -38.14 6.56
CA THR A 9 13.98 -37.14 7.28
C THR A 9 14.66 -36.84 8.60
N VAL A 10 15.11 -35.59 8.76
CA VAL A 10 15.74 -35.12 10.00
C VAL A 10 14.73 -34.23 10.73
N SER A 11 14.25 -34.70 11.88
CA SER A 11 13.47 -33.88 12.81
C SER A 11 14.36 -33.04 13.72
N ASP A 12 13.77 -32.03 14.36
CA ASP A 12 14.43 -31.13 15.32
C ASP A 12 15.69 -30.44 14.75
N ILE A 13 15.48 -29.74 13.63
CA ILE A 13 16.53 -28.97 12.95
C ILE A 13 16.95 -27.79 13.83
N THR A 14 18.16 -27.84 14.39
CA THR A 14 18.81 -26.69 15.05
C THR A 14 19.58 -25.85 14.03
N PRO A 15 19.89 -24.57 14.30
CA PRO A 15 20.66 -23.74 13.38
C PRO A 15 22.02 -24.34 13.00
N VAL A 16 22.72 -24.94 13.97
CA VAL A 16 24.01 -25.61 13.74
C VAL A 16 23.85 -26.82 12.82
N LYS A 17 22.84 -27.67 13.09
CA LYS A 17 22.56 -28.86 12.30
C LYS A 17 22.10 -28.52 10.89
N PHE A 18 21.31 -27.45 10.72
CA PHE A 18 20.96 -26.92 9.41
C PHE A 18 22.20 -26.47 8.64
N LYS A 19 23.10 -25.72 9.28
CA LYS A 19 24.33 -25.23 8.63
C LYS A 19 25.23 -26.38 8.17
N GLU A 20 25.37 -27.42 9.00
CA GLU A 20 26.08 -28.65 8.65
C GLU A 20 25.42 -29.38 7.47
N LEU A 21 24.11 -29.62 7.54
CA LEU A 21 23.35 -30.28 6.48
C LEU A 21 23.40 -29.48 5.17
N TYR A 22 23.24 -28.16 5.24
CA TYR A 22 23.31 -27.29 4.08
C TYR A 22 24.71 -27.30 3.47
N SER A 23 25.77 -27.23 4.27
CA SER A 23 27.15 -27.28 3.76
C SER A 23 27.46 -28.57 2.98
N LYS A 24 26.82 -29.68 3.37
CA LYS A 24 27.06 -31.01 2.80
C LYS A 24 26.09 -31.40 1.69
N TYR A 25 24.85 -30.90 1.76
CA TYR A 25 23.73 -31.33 0.92
C TYR A 25 22.93 -30.16 0.32
N ASN A 26 23.51 -28.96 0.15
CA ASN A 26 22.78 -27.78 -0.36
C ASN A 26 21.98 -28.03 -1.65
N LYS A 27 22.40 -28.97 -2.49
CA LYS A 27 21.74 -29.32 -3.76
C LYS A 27 20.52 -30.21 -3.61
N THR A 28 20.29 -30.82 -2.46
CA THR A 28 19.19 -31.79 -2.25
C THR A 28 18.44 -31.55 -0.94
N LEU A 29 18.92 -30.63 -0.10
CA LEU A 29 18.31 -30.30 1.17
C LEU A 29 17.02 -29.48 0.94
N SER A 30 15.89 -30.04 1.37
CA SER A 30 14.61 -29.34 1.46
C SER A 30 14.20 -29.23 2.93
N CYS A 31 13.95 -28.01 3.39
CA CYS A 31 13.52 -27.73 4.75
C CYS A 31 12.28 -26.83 4.72
N PRO A 32 11.09 -27.39 4.49
CA PRO A 32 9.86 -26.61 4.49
C PRO A 32 9.55 -26.06 5.89
N CYS A 33 9.03 -24.84 5.94
CA CYS A 33 8.66 -24.18 7.20
C CYS A 33 7.22 -24.55 7.60
N SER A 34 7.01 -24.86 8.88
CA SER A 34 5.65 -25.00 9.44
C SER A 34 4.97 -23.64 9.64
N THR A 35 5.75 -22.61 9.88
CA THR A 35 5.30 -21.21 10.00
C THR A 35 5.82 -20.43 8.81
N ILE A 36 4.90 -19.99 7.93
CA ILE A 36 5.26 -19.32 6.68
C ILE A 36 5.36 -17.78 6.80
N SER A 37 4.91 -17.22 7.93
CA SER A 37 4.93 -15.79 8.22
C SER A 37 5.44 -15.55 9.64
N MET A 38 6.45 -14.70 9.80
CA MET A 38 6.95 -14.31 11.11
C MET A 38 7.27 -12.81 11.16
N PRO A 39 6.95 -12.08 12.25
CA PRO A 39 7.26 -10.65 12.33
C PRO A 39 8.77 -10.40 12.33
N HIS A 40 9.28 -9.49 11.51
CA HIS A 40 10.72 -9.16 11.44
C HIS A 40 11.30 -8.77 12.79
N LYS A 41 10.55 -8.11 13.68
CA LYS A 41 10.99 -7.79 15.06
C LYS A 41 11.47 -9.00 15.88
N THR A 42 11.12 -10.22 15.48
CA THR A 42 11.57 -11.43 16.19
C THR A 42 13.06 -11.73 15.97
N PHE A 43 13.66 -11.27 14.86
CA PHE A 43 15.06 -11.55 14.52
C PHE A 43 15.83 -10.37 13.91
N VAL A 44 15.16 -9.26 13.61
CA VAL A 44 15.75 -8.00 13.14
C VAL A 44 15.53 -6.92 14.20
N SER A 45 16.60 -6.20 14.53
CA SER A 45 16.55 -4.97 15.34
C SER A 45 17.04 -3.82 14.49
N ASN A 46 16.26 -2.75 14.38
CA ASN A 46 16.65 -1.57 13.64
C ASN A 46 16.72 -0.35 14.56
N ILE A 47 17.76 0.48 14.41
CA ILE A 47 17.95 1.69 15.20
C ILE A 47 17.78 2.89 14.28
N ILE A 48 16.63 3.55 14.37
CA ILE A 48 16.38 4.81 13.66
C ILE A 48 17.05 5.96 14.41
N ARG A 49 18.03 6.60 13.76
CA ARG A 49 18.68 7.81 14.28
C ARG A 49 18.07 9.04 13.62
N LEU A 50 17.17 9.69 14.33
CA LEU A 50 16.60 10.98 13.90
C LEU A 50 17.64 12.09 13.98
N HIS A 51 17.47 13.10 13.11
CA HIS A 51 18.27 14.31 13.16
C HIS A 51 18.15 15.00 14.54
N PRO A 52 19.23 15.59 15.10
CA PRO A 52 19.20 16.18 16.44
C PRO A 52 18.08 17.20 16.69
N VAL A 53 17.64 17.92 15.64
CA VAL A 53 16.50 18.84 15.69
C VAL A 53 15.23 18.15 16.21
N CYS A 54 14.96 16.91 15.79
CA CYS A 54 13.78 16.14 16.20
C CYS A 54 13.84 15.68 17.68
N LYS A 55 14.98 15.84 18.36
CA LYS A 55 15.15 15.58 19.80
C LYS A 55 15.46 16.86 20.59
N SER A 56 15.45 18.01 19.91
CA SER A 56 15.78 19.30 20.51
C SER A 56 14.58 19.86 21.27
N ILE A 57 14.84 20.88 22.09
CA ILE A 57 13.78 21.62 22.77
C ILE A 57 12.81 22.32 21.79
N PHE A 58 13.22 22.56 20.53
CA PHE A 58 12.43 23.29 19.54
C PHE A 58 11.20 22.54 19.03
N VAL A 59 11.16 21.21 19.20
CA VAL A 59 10.00 20.37 18.85
C VAL A 59 9.20 19.95 20.09
N ASN A 60 9.53 20.49 21.27
CA ASN A 60 8.80 20.22 22.50
C ASN A 60 7.52 21.07 22.53
N GLN A 61 6.39 20.44 22.85
CA GLN A 61 5.08 21.08 22.97
C GLN A 61 5.10 22.34 23.84
N THR A 62 5.76 22.30 25.00
CA THR A 62 5.88 23.45 25.91
C THR A 62 6.65 24.61 25.26
N TRP A 63 7.62 24.33 24.40
CA TRP A 63 8.36 25.36 23.68
C TRP A 63 7.53 25.94 22.52
N ILE A 64 6.79 25.10 21.80
CA ILE A 64 5.86 25.51 20.73
C ILE A 64 4.73 26.39 21.30
N GLU A 65 4.19 26.02 22.45
CA GLU A 65 3.17 26.80 23.16
C GLU A 65 3.73 28.13 23.69
N ALA A 66 5.00 28.18 24.10
CA ALA A 66 5.65 29.43 24.51
C ALA A 66 5.83 30.42 23.35
N LEU A 67 5.80 29.94 22.09
CA LEU A 67 5.78 30.80 20.90
C LEU A 67 4.38 31.31 20.55
N TYR A 68 3.32 30.78 21.19
CA TYR A 68 1.96 31.21 20.95
C TYR A 68 1.68 32.54 21.66
N LEU A 69 1.40 33.58 20.87
CA LEU A 69 1.02 34.91 21.35
C LEU A 69 -0.46 35.14 21.11
N LEU A 70 -1.23 35.38 22.18
CA LEU A 70 -2.67 35.69 22.11
C LEU A 70 -3.01 36.89 21.18
N ASN A 71 -2.07 37.81 20.99
CA ASN A 71 -2.18 38.97 20.09
C ASN A 71 -1.27 38.87 18.85
N ALA A 72 -0.88 37.67 18.42
CA ALA A 72 -0.04 37.45 17.24
C ALA A 72 -0.58 38.16 15.98
N SER A 73 -1.90 38.27 15.87
CA SER A 73 -2.61 38.96 14.77
C SER A 73 -2.41 40.48 14.72
N GLN A 74 -1.88 41.10 15.77
CA GLN A 74 -1.56 42.54 15.79
C GLN A 74 -0.21 42.85 15.11
N TYR A 75 0.59 41.82 14.86
CA TYR A 75 1.87 41.94 14.17
C TYR A 75 1.69 41.52 12.70
N GLY A 76 2.44 42.15 11.80
CA GLY A 76 2.35 41.85 10.36
C GLY A 76 2.81 40.42 10.05
N VAL A 77 2.39 39.88 8.90
CA VAL A 77 2.71 38.51 8.44
C VAL A 77 4.21 38.22 8.29
N TRP A 78 5.05 39.27 8.27
CA TRP A 78 6.51 39.17 8.23
C TRP A 78 7.15 39.08 9.62
N ASP A 79 6.38 39.29 10.68
CA ASP A 79 6.87 39.15 12.05
C ASP A 79 6.92 37.68 12.44
N PHE A 80 8.11 37.20 12.80
CA PHE A 80 8.32 35.82 13.20
C PHE A 80 7.38 35.42 14.34
N ARG A 81 7.03 36.32 15.26
CA ARG A 81 6.11 36.04 16.37
C ARG A 81 4.70 35.66 15.90
N THR A 82 4.32 36.08 14.70
CA THR A 82 3.03 35.74 14.08
C THR A 82 3.04 34.33 13.50
N THR A 83 4.20 33.82 13.09
CA THR A 83 4.34 32.54 12.37
C THR A 83 5.12 31.48 13.15
N ALA A 84 5.75 31.83 14.27
CA ALA A 84 6.71 30.97 14.97
C ALA A 84 6.07 29.67 15.48
N SER A 85 4.89 29.76 16.08
CA SER A 85 4.17 28.59 16.60
C SER A 85 3.81 27.63 15.47
N SER A 86 3.20 28.13 14.38
CA SER A 86 2.81 27.29 13.23
C SER A 86 4.00 26.70 12.46
N GLN A 87 5.16 27.38 12.45
CA GLN A 87 6.39 26.83 11.87
C GLN A 87 6.98 25.67 12.69
N ALA A 88 6.69 25.61 13.99
CA ALA A 88 7.22 24.59 14.90
C ALA A 88 6.21 23.46 15.22
N ASN A 89 4.92 23.67 14.94
CA ASN A 89 3.82 22.78 15.34
C ASN A 89 3.64 21.50 14.48
N ALA A 90 4.59 21.17 13.61
CA ALA A 90 4.53 19.96 12.79
C ALA A 90 5.16 18.78 13.53
N VAL A 91 4.36 18.07 14.33
CA VAL A 91 4.79 16.81 14.99
C VAL A 91 4.61 15.64 14.02
N PHE A 92 5.70 14.94 13.75
CA PHE A 92 5.71 13.74 12.92
C PHE A 92 5.98 12.50 13.77
N HIS A 93 5.05 11.55 13.73
CA HIS A 93 5.31 10.18 14.18
C HIS A 93 5.74 9.34 12.99
N ILE A 94 6.99 8.87 13.02
CA ILE A 94 7.47 7.82 12.12
C ILE A 94 7.45 6.53 12.92
N GLU A 95 6.56 5.61 12.59
CA GLU A 95 6.56 4.26 13.14
C GLU A 95 7.57 3.39 12.37
N ASN A 96 8.18 2.41 13.05
CA ASN A 96 9.19 1.55 12.46
C ASN A 96 8.54 0.37 11.72
N ASP A 97 8.11 0.58 10.48
CA ASP A 97 7.38 -0.44 9.72
C ASP A 97 8.17 -1.72 9.46
N ILE A 98 9.51 -1.69 9.48
CA ILE A 98 10.31 -2.91 9.31
C ILE A 98 9.98 -3.90 10.42
N GLU A 99 9.94 -3.44 11.68
CA GLU A 99 9.69 -4.30 12.84
C GLU A 99 8.25 -4.85 12.87
N ASN A 100 7.32 -4.12 12.25
CA ASN A 100 5.91 -4.51 12.14
C ASN A 100 5.59 -5.33 10.87
N SER A 101 6.51 -5.44 9.93
CA SER A 101 6.33 -6.23 8.70
C SER A 101 6.61 -7.72 8.92
N ASP A 102 5.90 -8.57 8.20
CA ASP A 102 6.10 -10.01 8.22
C ASP A 102 7.17 -10.44 7.21
N PHE A 103 8.06 -11.32 7.66
CA PHE A 103 8.97 -12.09 6.83
C PHE A 103 8.26 -13.37 6.38
N ILE A 104 8.14 -13.55 5.06
CA ILE A 104 7.32 -14.62 4.46
C ILE A 104 8.22 -15.59 3.70
N THR A 105 8.29 -16.83 4.16
CA THR A 105 9.01 -17.89 3.44
C THR A 105 8.35 -19.25 3.65
N THR A 106 8.28 -20.05 2.58
CA THR A 106 7.82 -21.45 2.63
C THR A 106 8.95 -22.42 2.95
N TYR A 107 10.21 -21.99 2.86
CA TYR A 107 11.40 -22.80 3.12
C TYR A 107 12.42 -22.10 4.02
N LEU A 108 13.18 -22.87 4.79
CA LEU A 108 14.24 -22.37 5.65
C LEU A 108 15.39 -21.81 4.79
N LEU A 109 15.74 -20.54 5.03
CA LEU A 109 16.79 -19.82 4.32
C LEU A 109 18.13 -19.88 5.06
N THR A 110 19.24 -19.70 4.34
CA THR A 110 20.57 -19.54 4.94
C THR A 110 20.77 -18.15 5.54
N ASP A 111 21.73 -18.01 6.47
CA ASP A 111 22.14 -16.71 7.04
C ASP A 111 22.33 -15.64 5.95
N THR A 112 23.04 -15.99 4.87
CA THR A 112 23.32 -15.07 3.74
C THR A 112 22.07 -14.68 2.95
N GLN A 113 21.07 -15.57 2.83
CA GLN A 113 19.82 -15.28 2.16
C GLN A 113 18.94 -14.38 3.02
N ILE A 114 18.88 -14.65 4.33
CA ILE A 114 18.18 -13.81 5.31
C ILE A 114 18.81 -12.41 5.34
N GLU A 115 20.14 -12.30 5.42
CA GLU A 115 20.83 -11.01 5.38
C GLU A 115 20.53 -10.23 4.09
N PHE A 116 20.52 -10.91 2.95
CA PHE A 116 20.19 -10.27 1.67
C PHE A 116 18.75 -9.74 1.65
N GLU A 117 17.79 -10.55 2.09
CA GLU A 117 16.38 -10.17 2.16
C GLU A 117 16.15 -9.02 3.15
N VAL A 118 16.73 -9.09 4.35
CA VAL A 118 16.66 -8.03 5.36
C VAL A 118 17.30 -6.74 4.87
N ASN A 119 18.48 -6.80 4.22
CA ASN A 119 19.13 -5.62 3.65
C ASN A 119 18.28 -5.00 2.52
N SER A 120 17.72 -5.82 1.64
CA SER A 120 16.82 -5.38 0.57
C SER A 120 15.55 -4.73 1.13
N THR A 121 14.93 -5.34 2.14
CA THR A 121 13.76 -4.79 2.84
C THR A 121 14.10 -3.49 3.56
N THR A 122 15.30 -3.40 4.15
CA THR A 122 15.78 -2.18 4.83
C THR A 122 16.00 -1.02 3.85
N GLU A 123 16.65 -1.27 2.70
CA GLU A 123 16.83 -0.26 1.65
C GLU A 123 15.47 0.15 1.04
N SER A 124 14.58 -0.81 0.82
CA SER A 124 13.21 -0.52 0.38
C SER A 124 12.45 0.33 1.39
N PHE A 125 12.60 0.08 2.70
CA PHE A 125 11.97 0.89 3.74
C PHE A 125 12.56 2.30 3.78
N LYS A 126 13.88 2.48 3.68
CA LYS A 126 14.49 3.82 3.61
C LYS A 126 13.93 4.63 2.45
N SER A 127 13.85 4.02 1.27
CA SER A 127 13.26 4.65 0.09
C SER A 127 11.77 4.94 0.29
N SER A 128 11.03 4.01 0.89
CA SER A 128 9.60 4.15 1.18
C SER A 128 9.33 5.28 2.17
N ALA A 129 10.06 5.35 3.29
CA ALA A 129 9.92 6.39 4.30
C ALA A 129 10.18 7.79 3.72
N SER A 130 11.22 7.93 2.89
CA SER A 130 11.49 9.17 2.16
C SER A 130 10.36 9.53 1.20
N ALA A 131 9.89 8.55 0.41
CA ALA A 131 8.79 8.74 -0.53
C ALA A 131 7.49 9.12 0.17
N ARG A 132 7.17 8.50 1.31
CA ARG A 132 6.01 8.84 2.15
C ARG A 132 6.11 10.26 2.69
N MET A 133 7.29 10.70 3.13
CA MET A 133 7.48 12.08 3.56
C MET A 133 7.29 13.07 2.40
N ILE A 134 7.81 12.76 1.22
CA ILE A 134 7.61 13.56 0.00
C ILE A 134 6.13 13.57 -0.41
N MET A 135 5.45 12.43 -0.34
CA MET A 135 4.03 12.28 -0.63
C MET A 135 3.19 13.09 0.35
N PHE A 136 3.48 13.03 1.64
CA PHE A 136 2.85 13.85 2.65
C PHE A 136 3.11 15.35 2.41
N LEU A 137 4.34 15.75 2.10
CA LEU A 137 4.65 17.14 1.74
C LEU A 137 3.91 17.58 0.48
N ASN A 138 3.77 16.70 -0.52
CA ASN A 138 3.00 16.98 -1.71
C ASN A 138 1.50 17.03 -1.41
N TYR A 139 0.98 16.18 -0.54
CA TYR A 139 -0.40 16.22 -0.07
C TYR A 139 -0.67 17.53 0.68
N LEU A 140 0.19 17.92 1.62
CA LEU A 140 0.14 19.22 2.26
C LEU A 140 0.19 20.35 1.24
N ARG A 141 1.14 20.33 0.30
CA ARG A 141 1.22 21.34 -0.76
C ARG A 141 -0.04 21.36 -1.61
N THR A 142 -0.63 20.21 -1.94
CA THR A 142 -1.86 20.12 -2.74
C THR A 142 -3.04 20.66 -1.95
N THR A 143 -3.21 20.27 -0.70
CA THR A 143 -4.24 20.81 0.21
C THR A 143 -4.05 22.31 0.45
N VAL A 144 -2.81 22.79 0.51
CA VAL A 144 -2.44 24.22 0.65
C VAL A 144 -2.44 24.97 -0.68
N ARG A 145 -2.37 24.30 -1.83
CA ARG A 145 -2.49 24.93 -3.16
C ARG A 145 -3.95 25.02 -3.59
N ALA A 146 -4.75 24.00 -3.27
CA ALA A 146 -6.21 23.99 -3.43
C ALA A 146 -6.87 24.97 -2.44
N ASN A 147 -6.28 25.13 -1.25
CA ASN A 147 -6.52 26.27 -0.37
C ASN A 147 -5.45 27.34 -0.56
N TYR A 148 -5.50 28.11 -1.67
CA TYR A 148 -4.81 29.41 -1.74
C TYR A 148 -4.91 30.09 -0.37
N LEU A 149 -3.80 30.11 0.36
CA LEU A 149 -3.72 30.48 1.78
C LEU A 149 -4.24 31.92 2.02
N VAL A 150 -4.50 32.66 0.94
CA VAL A 150 -5.18 33.95 0.90
C VAL A 150 -5.97 34.08 -0.42
N SER A 151 -7.07 33.36 -0.60
CA SER A 151 -8.13 33.87 -1.48
C SER A 151 -9.42 34.00 -0.68
N ALA A 152 -9.95 35.22 -0.64
CA ALA A 152 -11.10 35.68 0.13
C ALA A 152 -12.41 34.88 -0.02
N LEU A 153 -12.43 33.88 -0.90
CA LEU A 153 -13.63 33.19 -1.36
C LEU A 153 -13.76 31.77 -0.80
N ASN A 154 -12.72 31.22 -0.15
CA ASN A 154 -12.72 29.82 0.33
C ASN A 154 -12.06 29.63 1.71
N THR A 155 -11.87 30.69 2.47
CA THR A 155 -11.48 30.61 3.89
C THR A 155 -12.74 30.64 4.76
N ASN A 156 -12.59 30.35 6.06
CA ASN A 156 -13.59 30.66 7.07
C ASN A 156 -13.72 32.18 7.29
N LEU A 157 -13.42 33.02 6.30
CA LEU A 157 -13.29 34.46 6.43
C LEU A 157 -13.80 35.18 5.18
N ILE A 158 -14.66 36.16 5.37
CA ILE A 158 -15.21 37.04 4.34
C ILE A 158 -14.38 38.32 4.35
N ILE A 159 -13.81 38.69 3.19
CA ILE A 159 -13.16 40.00 3.04
C ILE A 159 -14.22 41.03 2.62
N GLN A 160 -14.46 41.99 3.51
CA GLN A 160 -15.28 43.16 3.24
C GLN A 160 -14.38 44.31 2.79
N ILE A 161 -14.77 44.97 1.71
CA ILE A 161 -14.18 46.26 1.31
C ILE A 161 -15.26 47.31 1.57
N SER A 162 -15.04 48.19 2.53
CA SER A 162 -15.91 49.34 2.81
C SER A 162 -15.28 50.61 2.25
N ALA A 163 -16.02 51.34 1.43
CA ALA A 163 -15.69 52.71 1.09
C ALA A 163 -16.60 53.63 1.91
N ASP A 164 -16.03 54.33 2.89
CA ASP A 164 -16.74 55.37 3.63
C ASP A 164 -16.29 56.75 3.14
N LEU A 165 -17.13 57.77 3.29
CA LEU A 165 -16.84 59.14 2.86
C LEU A 165 -15.58 59.75 3.53
N ASN A 166 -15.12 59.17 4.64
CA ASN A 166 -13.96 59.64 5.42
C ASN A 166 -12.75 58.67 5.40
N ASP A 167 -12.91 57.48 4.82
CA ASP A 167 -11.84 56.48 4.67
C ASP A 167 -12.02 55.77 3.32
N PRO A 168 -11.21 56.12 2.30
CA PRO A 168 -11.56 55.82 0.93
C PRO A 168 -11.63 54.31 0.65
N PHE A 169 -10.92 53.48 1.40
CA PHE A 169 -10.98 52.02 1.31
C PHE A 169 -10.54 51.35 2.63
N GLY A 170 -11.49 50.89 3.44
CA GLY A 170 -11.24 49.98 4.55
C GLY A 170 -11.41 48.53 4.08
N VAL A 171 -10.38 47.69 4.22
CA VAL A 171 -10.50 46.25 4.00
C VAL A 171 -10.66 45.60 5.37
N LYS A 172 -11.69 44.79 5.58
CA LYS A 172 -11.94 44.08 6.83
C LYS A 172 -12.06 42.60 6.57
N ALA A 173 -11.45 41.80 7.43
CA ALA A 173 -11.53 40.36 7.40
C ALA A 173 -12.49 39.89 8.51
N ILE A 174 -13.60 39.24 8.13
CA ILE A 174 -14.69 38.84 9.03
C ILE A 174 -14.79 37.32 9.07
N PRO A 175 -14.66 36.65 10.22
CA PRO A 175 -14.83 35.21 10.28
C PRO A 175 -16.28 34.80 9.94
N VAL A 176 -16.41 33.74 9.15
CA VAL A 176 -17.66 33.00 8.91
C VAL A 176 -18.10 32.38 10.24
N ARG A 177 -19.37 32.54 10.56
CA ARG A 177 -19.98 32.07 11.80
C ARG A 177 -21.17 31.18 11.46
N TYR A 178 -21.53 30.30 12.39
CA TYR A 178 -22.77 29.54 12.28
C TYR A 178 -23.62 29.77 13.54
N TYR A 179 -24.93 29.57 13.41
CA TYR A 179 -25.83 29.61 14.56
C TYR A 179 -25.87 28.23 15.23
N SER A 180 -25.50 28.18 16.49
CA SER A 180 -25.74 27.00 17.31
C SER A 180 -27.25 26.77 17.50
N THR A 181 -27.62 25.57 17.93
CA THR A 181 -29.00 25.25 18.38
C THR A 181 -29.47 26.14 19.54
N SER A 182 -28.54 26.80 20.24
CA SER A 182 -28.81 27.80 21.29
C SER A 182 -28.94 29.24 20.78
N GLY A 183 -28.85 29.47 19.45
CA GLY A 183 -28.97 30.80 18.84
C GLY A 183 -27.72 31.68 18.95
N ALA A 184 -26.61 31.13 19.44
CA ALA A 184 -25.34 31.85 19.56
C ALA A 184 -24.54 31.76 18.26
N PHE A 185 -23.83 32.84 17.92
CA PHE A 185 -22.84 32.82 16.85
C PHE A 185 -21.60 32.06 17.31
N VAL A 186 -21.32 30.93 16.66
CA VAL A 186 -20.12 30.15 16.89
C VAL A 186 -19.19 30.32 15.69
N PRO A 187 -17.94 30.78 15.91
CA PRO A 187 -16.94 30.84 14.86
C PRO A 187 -16.61 29.46 14.31
N CYS A 188 -16.38 29.39 13.01
CA CYS A 188 -15.98 28.18 12.29
C CYS A 188 -14.65 27.54 12.76
N HIS A 189 -13.86 28.20 13.60
CA HIS A 189 -12.66 27.62 14.22
C HIS A 189 -12.98 26.75 15.44
N GLN A 190 -14.12 26.96 16.10
CA GLN A 190 -14.50 26.19 17.30
C GLN A 190 -15.20 24.89 16.92
N ASN A 191 -15.91 24.89 15.79
CA ASN A 191 -16.60 23.74 15.24
C ASN A 191 -16.84 23.94 13.74
N ASN A 192 -16.89 22.85 12.98
CA ASN A 192 -17.06 22.86 11.54
C ASN A 192 -18.29 22.04 11.12
N PRO A 193 -19.51 22.55 11.38
CA PRO A 193 -20.73 21.83 11.06
C PRO A 193 -20.88 21.67 9.54
N THR A 194 -21.29 20.48 9.12
CA THR A 194 -21.63 20.18 7.72
C THR A 194 -23.14 20.23 7.52
N LYS A 195 -23.57 20.77 6.38
CA LYS A 195 -24.97 20.80 5.94
C LYS A 195 -25.05 20.48 4.45
N ALA A 196 -26.23 20.05 3.98
CA ALA A 196 -26.44 19.84 2.55
C ALA A 196 -26.16 21.14 1.78
N ALA A 197 -25.48 21.01 0.64
CA ALA A 197 -25.21 22.13 -0.24
C ALA A 197 -26.50 22.63 -0.88
N THR A 198 -26.66 23.95 -0.99
CA THR A 198 -27.87 24.55 -1.53
C THR A 198 -27.58 25.60 -2.59
N LEU A 199 -28.45 25.66 -3.58
CA LEU A 199 -28.51 26.67 -4.63
C LEU A 199 -29.61 27.69 -4.30
N HIS A 200 -29.29 28.97 -4.36
CA HIS A 200 -30.26 30.03 -4.12
C HIS A 200 -30.80 30.61 -5.44
N PRO A 201 -32.13 30.76 -5.58
CA PRO A 201 -32.70 31.48 -6.70
C PRO A 201 -32.22 32.94 -6.67
N LEU A 202 -31.90 33.51 -7.83
CA LEU A 202 -31.52 34.91 -7.97
C LEU A 202 -32.73 35.81 -7.65
N LEU A 203 -32.95 36.18 -6.39
CA LEU A 203 -34.10 37.01 -5.99
C LEU A 203 -33.72 38.11 -4.99
N ASN A 204 -33.89 39.35 -5.49
CA ASN A 204 -34.01 40.66 -4.84
C ASN A 204 -33.00 41.08 -3.75
N ASN A 205 -32.48 42.30 -3.95
CA ASN A 205 -31.54 43.09 -3.13
C ASN A 205 -31.93 43.35 -1.65
N SER A 206 -32.86 42.59 -1.05
CA SER A 206 -33.39 42.84 0.29
C SER A 206 -32.66 42.09 1.42
N MET A 207 -31.45 41.56 1.18
CA MET A 207 -30.72 40.80 2.18
C MET A 207 -29.86 41.69 3.08
N THR A 208 -29.90 41.42 4.39
CA THR A 208 -29.04 42.12 5.34
C THR A 208 -27.71 41.38 5.49
N TRP A 209 -26.68 42.11 5.88
CA TRP A 209 -25.31 41.62 6.13
C TRP A 209 -25.25 40.58 7.26
N ARG A 210 -26.26 40.55 8.15
CA ARG A 210 -26.41 39.48 9.14
C ARG A 210 -26.81 38.15 8.51
N ASP A 211 -27.49 38.17 7.37
CA ASP A 211 -27.93 36.96 6.67
C ASP A 211 -26.81 36.35 5.82
N ILE A 212 -25.84 37.17 5.39
CA ILE A 212 -24.60 36.78 4.72
C ILE A 212 -23.68 35.97 5.67
N GLN A 213 -23.72 36.27 6.97
CA GLN A 213 -22.93 35.57 8.00
C GLN A 213 -23.61 34.31 8.55
N LYS A 214 -24.86 34.00 8.16
CA LYS A 214 -25.61 32.84 8.65
C LYS A 214 -25.33 31.59 7.83
N PHE A 215 -24.65 30.60 8.40
CA PHE A 215 -24.55 29.26 7.81
C PHE A 215 -25.88 28.46 7.93
N GLU A 216 -26.95 28.97 7.32
CA GLU A 216 -28.30 28.37 7.30
C GLU A 216 -28.87 28.34 5.89
N SER A 217 -29.67 27.29 5.60
CA SER A 217 -30.43 27.20 4.37
C SER A 217 -31.51 28.27 4.35
N MET A 218 -31.47 29.15 3.36
CA MET A 218 -32.52 30.16 3.17
C MET A 218 -33.84 29.51 2.74
N PRO A 219 -34.99 30.15 3.03
CA PRO A 219 -36.26 29.74 2.45
C PRO A 219 -36.16 29.74 0.90
N ASN A 220 -36.74 28.71 0.27
CA ASN A 220 -36.71 28.46 -1.18
C ASN A 220 -35.34 28.08 -1.78
N SER A 221 -34.39 27.61 -0.98
CA SER A 221 -33.14 27.05 -1.50
C SER A 221 -33.34 25.63 -2.03
N THR A 222 -32.72 25.30 -3.16
CA THR A 222 -32.73 23.94 -3.74
C THR A 222 -31.52 23.17 -3.25
N ILE A 223 -31.71 21.94 -2.75
CA ILE A 223 -30.62 21.08 -2.29
C ILE A 223 -29.93 20.44 -3.49
N VAL A 224 -28.60 20.40 -3.49
CA VAL A 224 -27.81 19.64 -4.45
C VAL A 224 -27.51 18.26 -3.86
N SER A 225 -28.16 17.22 -4.39
CA SER A 225 -28.07 15.85 -3.87
C SER A 225 -26.61 15.39 -3.72
N GLY A 226 -26.25 14.92 -2.54
CA GLY A 226 -24.93 14.35 -2.26
C GLY A 226 -23.76 15.33 -2.23
N PHE A 227 -24.01 16.64 -2.31
CA PHE A 227 -23.01 17.66 -2.01
C PHE A 227 -23.27 18.30 -0.65
N PHE A 228 -22.20 18.59 0.07
CA PHE A 228 -22.26 19.27 1.36
C PHE A 228 -21.52 20.60 1.30
N ALA A 229 -21.93 21.50 2.19
CA ALA A 229 -21.24 22.71 2.54
C ALA A 229 -20.78 22.59 4.00
N ALA A 230 -19.62 23.16 4.30
CA ALA A 230 -19.08 23.28 5.65
C ALA A 230 -18.27 24.58 5.75
N CYS A 231 -17.79 24.91 6.95
CA CYS A 231 -16.87 26.04 7.11
C CYS A 231 -15.55 25.81 6.37
N ALA A 232 -15.02 24.58 6.38
CA ALA A 232 -13.87 24.20 5.58
C ALA A 232 -14.30 23.48 4.29
N PRO A 233 -13.86 23.93 3.09
CA PRO A 233 -14.16 23.24 1.83
C PRO A 233 -13.75 21.77 1.82
N LEU A 234 -12.64 21.43 2.49
CA LEU A 234 -12.16 20.05 2.60
C LEU A 234 -13.16 19.17 3.37
N GLU A 235 -13.64 19.60 4.53
CA GLU A 235 -14.66 18.82 5.27
C GLU A 235 -15.98 18.70 4.51
N ALA A 236 -16.35 19.76 3.78
CA ALA A 236 -17.52 19.74 2.92
C ALA A 236 -17.39 18.68 1.81
N LEU A 237 -16.22 18.63 1.15
CA LEU A 237 -15.95 17.65 0.11
C LEU A 237 -15.89 16.23 0.67
N LEU A 238 -15.14 16.00 1.75
CA LEU A 238 -14.97 14.67 2.36
C LEU A 238 -16.30 14.05 2.80
N GLN A 239 -17.25 14.86 3.28
CA GLN A 239 -18.60 14.39 3.64
C GLN A 239 -19.55 14.22 2.45
N SER A 240 -19.19 14.73 1.27
CA SER A 240 -20.02 14.61 0.08
C SER A 240 -20.04 13.18 -0.45
N THR A 241 -21.20 12.72 -0.93
CA THR A 241 -21.42 11.40 -1.56
C THR A 241 -21.40 11.49 -3.09
N LEU A 242 -21.44 12.72 -3.63
CA LEU A 242 -21.45 13.03 -5.07
C LEU A 242 -22.67 12.45 -5.81
N ASP A 243 -23.78 12.17 -5.10
CA ASP A 243 -24.99 11.57 -5.67
C ASP A 243 -25.49 12.30 -6.93
N CYS A 244 -25.41 13.63 -6.96
CA CYS A 244 -25.80 14.44 -8.12
C CYS A 244 -25.10 14.03 -9.43
N LEU A 245 -23.86 13.53 -9.36
CA LEU A 245 -23.09 13.15 -10.55
C LEU A 245 -23.61 11.86 -11.23
N TYR A 246 -24.53 11.16 -10.56
CA TYR A 246 -25.17 9.92 -11.01
C TYR A 246 -26.64 10.10 -11.39
N GLU A 247 -27.19 11.32 -11.21
CA GLU A 247 -28.61 11.61 -11.36
C GLU A 247 -28.78 12.67 -12.45
N ILE A 248 -29.36 12.27 -13.59
CA ILE A 248 -29.52 13.16 -14.74
C ILE A 248 -30.38 14.39 -14.39
N GLU A 249 -31.38 14.21 -13.53
CA GLU A 249 -32.24 15.28 -13.02
C GLU A 249 -31.42 16.29 -12.19
N CYS A 250 -30.44 15.81 -11.42
CA CYS A 250 -29.57 16.70 -10.64
C CYS A 250 -28.56 17.44 -11.53
N LEU A 251 -28.01 16.79 -12.56
CA LEU A 251 -27.15 17.46 -13.54
C LEU A 251 -27.92 18.55 -14.32
N GLN A 252 -29.19 18.28 -14.67
CA GLN A 252 -30.07 19.28 -15.27
C GLN A 252 -30.34 20.46 -14.33
N LEU A 253 -30.54 20.19 -13.02
CA LEU A 253 -30.63 21.25 -12.00
C LEU A 253 -29.37 22.14 -11.99
N LEU A 254 -28.17 21.58 -12.19
CA LEU A 254 -26.97 22.41 -12.31
C LEU A 254 -27.03 23.32 -13.55
N SER A 255 -27.54 22.82 -14.66
CA SER A 255 -27.76 23.62 -15.88
C SER A 255 -28.63 24.86 -15.64
N ASP A 256 -29.71 24.70 -14.85
CA ASP A 256 -30.65 25.79 -14.55
C ASP A 256 -30.02 26.91 -13.71
N TYR A 257 -29.11 26.56 -12.80
CA TYR A 257 -28.51 27.52 -11.86
C TYR A 257 -27.14 28.05 -12.30
N PHE A 258 -26.54 27.48 -13.34
CA PHE A 258 -25.26 27.89 -13.91
C PHE A 258 -25.45 28.26 -15.40
N PRO A 259 -25.92 29.48 -15.71
CA PRO A 259 -26.21 29.92 -17.09
C PRO A 259 -25.09 29.68 -18.12
N PRO A 260 -23.79 29.80 -17.78
CA PRO A 260 -22.71 29.44 -18.70
C PRO A 260 -22.73 27.99 -19.20
N LEU A 261 -23.30 27.05 -18.44
CA LEU A 261 -23.43 25.64 -18.85
C LEU A 261 -24.45 25.48 -19.99
N ASN A 262 -25.51 26.28 -20.01
CA ASN A 262 -26.54 26.24 -21.06
C ASN A 262 -26.03 26.69 -22.43
N HIS A 263 -25.02 27.57 -22.46
CA HIS A 263 -24.47 28.12 -23.71
C HIS A 263 -23.49 27.18 -24.43
N MET A 264 -23.07 26.08 -23.79
CA MET A 264 -22.08 25.16 -24.36
C MET A 264 -22.69 23.96 -25.08
N GLY A 265 -24.02 23.76 -25.02
CA GLY A 265 -24.64 22.58 -25.62
C GLY A 265 -24.12 21.26 -25.02
N VAL A 266 -23.75 21.27 -23.73
CA VAL A 266 -23.26 20.08 -23.02
C VAL A 266 -24.36 19.03 -22.99
N ASN A 267 -24.06 17.85 -23.51
CA ASN A 267 -24.93 16.70 -23.38
C ASN A 267 -24.66 16.00 -22.03
N TRP A 268 -25.54 16.22 -21.05
CA TRP A 268 -25.37 15.71 -19.69
C TRP A 268 -25.30 14.18 -19.59
N THR A 269 -25.82 13.45 -20.57
CA THR A 269 -25.68 11.98 -20.62
C THR A 269 -24.23 11.54 -20.77
N ASP A 270 -23.39 12.37 -21.40
CA ASP A 270 -21.97 12.04 -21.63
C ASP A 270 -21.13 12.27 -20.37
N PHE A 271 -21.66 13.05 -19.41
CA PHE A 271 -21.05 13.32 -18.11
C PHE A 271 -21.60 12.42 -16.99
N LEU A 272 -22.67 11.68 -17.24
CA LEU A 272 -23.34 10.87 -16.23
C LEU A 272 -22.44 9.71 -15.79
N LEU A 273 -22.14 9.63 -14.49
CA LEU A 273 -21.39 8.54 -13.93
C LEU A 273 -22.28 7.28 -13.84
N THR A 274 -21.71 6.10 -14.14
CA THR A 274 -22.48 4.85 -14.34
C THR A 274 -22.38 3.85 -13.20
N SER A 275 -21.30 3.88 -12.41
CA SER A 275 -21.03 2.91 -11.34
C SER A 275 -21.28 3.52 -9.95
N LYS A 276 -22.54 3.66 -9.53
CA LYS A 276 -22.83 4.21 -8.19
C LYS A 276 -22.68 3.14 -7.12
N GLN A 277 -21.67 3.25 -6.27
CA GLN A 277 -21.62 2.48 -5.03
C GLN A 277 -22.42 3.23 -3.96
N GLN A 278 -23.52 2.63 -3.47
CA GLN A 278 -24.43 3.31 -2.54
C GLN A 278 -23.75 3.60 -1.19
N ASN A 279 -24.01 4.79 -0.64
CA ASN A 279 -23.63 5.23 0.70
C ASN A 279 -22.13 5.42 0.98
N LEU A 280 -21.29 5.59 -0.04
CA LEU A 280 -19.89 5.99 0.15
C LEU A 280 -19.74 7.51 0.00
N SER A 281 -19.00 8.09 0.94
CA SER A 281 -18.54 9.48 0.88
C SER A 281 -17.23 9.61 0.11
N VAL A 282 -16.87 10.82 -0.32
CA VAL A 282 -15.55 11.12 -0.87
C VAL A 282 -14.45 10.75 0.13
N ASN A 283 -14.69 10.87 1.43
CA ASN A 283 -13.74 10.40 2.43
C ASN A 283 -13.50 8.89 2.34
N ASP A 284 -14.53 8.09 2.09
CA ASP A 284 -14.40 6.64 1.97
C ASP A 284 -13.62 6.28 0.71
N TYR A 285 -13.92 6.93 -0.41
CA TYR A 285 -13.13 6.77 -1.63
C TYR A 285 -11.68 7.22 -1.41
N PHE A 286 -11.47 8.39 -0.80
CA PHE A 286 -10.15 8.95 -0.54
C PHE A 286 -9.31 8.03 0.36
N ASN A 287 -9.87 7.55 1.47
CA ASN A 287 -9.18 6.63 2.37
C ASN A 287 -8.83 5.29 1.70
N ASN A 288 -9.50 4.94 0.59
CA ASN A 288 -9.18 3.80 -0.26
C ASN A 288 -8.46 4.18 -1.57
N LEU A 289 -7.77 5.33 -1.64
CA LEU A 289 -7.03 5.81 -2.83
C LEU A 289 -7.88 5.89 -4.11
N PHE A 290 -9.20 6.05 -3.98
CA PHE A 290 -10.17 5.94 -5.07
C PHE A 290 -10.05 4.64 -5.87
N ILE A 291 -9.55 3.55 -5.29
CA ILE A 291 -9.40 2.29 -6.02
C ILE A 291 -10.76 1.62 -6.16
N GLU A 292 -11.15 1.27 -7.38
CA GLU A 292 -12.29 0.38 -7.66
C GLU A 292 -11.84 -1.08 -7.66
N GLU A 293 -10.75 -1.40 -8.37
CA GLU A 293 -10.25 -2.77 -8.47
C GLU A 293 -8.72 -2.82 -8.64
N TRP A 294 -8.12 -3.89 -8.11
CA TRP A 294 -6.73 -4.24 -8.39
C TRP A 294 -6.65 -5.31 -9.48
N LEU A 295 -6.41 -4.91 -10.74
CA LEU A 295 -6.21 -5.88 -11.82
C LEU A 295 -4.81 -6.47 -11.72
N THR A 296 -4.74 -7.73 -11.26
CA THR A 296 -3.49 -8.44 -11.00
C THR A 296 -3.35 -9.63 -11.92
N ASN A 297 -2.25 -9.68 -12.67
CA ASN A 297 -1.91 -10.83 -13.51
C ASN A 297 -0.58 -11.43 -13.05
N ILE A 298 -0.60 -12.71 -12.71
CA ILE A 298 0.57 -13.48 -12.27
C ILE A 298 0.83 -14.56 -13.32
N ASN A 299 2.08 -14.70 -13.75
CA ASN A 299 2.47 -15.66 -14.76
C ASN A 299 3.52 -16.65 -14.24
N TYR A 300 3.06 -17.82 -13.80
CA TYR A 300 3.93 -18.90 -13.33
C TYR A 300 4.94 -19.38 -14.38
N SER A 301 4.57 -19.40 -15.66
CA SER A 301 5.49 -19.80 -16.73
C SER A 301 6.65 -18.83 -16.89
N LYS A 302 6.41 -17.52 -16.76
CA LYS A 302 7.48 -16.53 -16.77
C LYS A 302 8.38 -16.70 -15.55
N TYR A 303 7.80 -16.87 -14.36
CA TYR A 303 8.57 -17.18 -13.15
C TYR A 303 9.48 -18.41 -13.34
N PHE A 304 8.94 -19.51 -13.86
CA PHE A 304 9.70 -20.74 -14.08
C PHE A 304 10.89 -20.50 -15.03
N ASN A 305 10.67 -19.76 -16.11
CA ASN A 305 11.71 -19.42 -17.08
C ASN A 305 12.80 -18.53 -16.48
N GLU A 306 12.44 -17.57 -15.62
CA GLU A 306 13.39 -16.69 -14.93
C GLU A 306 14.20 -17.42 -13.85
N CYS A 307 13.57 -18.32 -13.09
CA CYS A 307 14.25 -19.22 -12.15
C CYS A 307 15.30 -20.08 -12.87
N HIS A 308 15.03 -20.46 -14.12
CA HIS A 308 15.94 -21.19 -15.02
C HIS A 308 16.58 -22.41 -14.34
N PRO A 309 15.80 -23.48 -14.06
CA PRO A 309 16.31 -24.65 -13.35
C PRO A 309 17.41 -25.34 -14.16
N SER A 310 18.60 -25.48 -13.58
CA SER A 310 19.76 -26.06 -14.27
C SER A 310 19.65 -27.59 -14.44
N ALA A 311 19.18 -28.28 -13.41
CA ALA A 311 18.81 -29.69 -13.46
C ALA A 311 17.79 -29.99 -12.36
N CYS A 312 16.84 -30.89 -12.62
CA CYS A 312 15.97 -31.46 -11.60
C CYS A 312 16.46 -32.85 -11.20
N THR A 313 16.38 -33.17 -9.91
CA THR A 313 16.70 -34.49 -9.37
C THR A 313 15.51 -35.05 -8.61
N TYR A 314 15.23 -36.35 -8.77
CA TYR A 314 14.24 -37.05 -7.95
C TYR A 314 14.71 -38.47 -7.64
N THR A 315 14.19 -39.08 -6.58
CA THR A 315 14.51 -40.46 -6.23
C THR A 315 13.41 -41.40 -6.72
N ALA A 316 13.76 -42.35 -7.58
CA ALA A 316 12.89 -43.45 -7.98
C ALA A 316 13.21 -44.69 -7.15
N THR A 317 12.17 -45.36 -6.62
CA THR A 317 12.33 -46.68 -5.99
C THR A 317 12.29 -47.73 -7.10
N ASP A 318 13.44 -48.29 -7.45
CA ASP A 318 13.48 -49.40 -8.38
C ASP A 318 13.31 -50.72 -7.60
N ARG A 319 12.40 -51.57 -8.06
CA ARG A 319 12.25 -52.91 -7.49
C ARG A 319 13.46 -53.70 -7.95
N ALA A 320 14.42 -53.91 -7.05
CA ALA A 320 15.67 -54.66 -7.20
C ALA A 320 15.74 -55.38 -8.56
N ALA A 321 16.52 -54.81 -9.48
CA ALA A 321 16.63 -55.25 -10.86
C ALA A 321 16.60 -56.79 -10.92
N PHE A 322 15.63 -57.34 -11.65
CA PHE A 322 15.41 -58.78 -11.78
C PHE A 322 16.69 -59.58 -12.09
N THR A 323 17.64 -58.94 -12.77
CA THR A 323 19.01 -59.44 -13.02
C THR A 323 19.82 -59.68 -11.76
N TYR A 324 19.78 -58.79 -10.77
CA TYR A 324 20.46 -58.96 -9.47
C TYR A 324 19.91 -60.16 -8.70
N ALA A 325 18.58 -60.30 -8.67
CA ALA A 325 17.92 -61.45 -8.05
C ALA A 325 18.36 -62.78 -8.70
N ILE A 326 18.40 -62.84 -10.04
CA ILE A 326 18.89 -64.02 -10.77
C ILE A 326 20.36 -64.32 -10.43
N THR A 327 21.25 -63.33 -10.46
CA THR A 327 22.66 -63.54 -10.11
C THR A 327 22.84 -64.01 -8.67
N LEU A 328 22.03 -63.51 -7.74
CA LEU A 328 22.01 -63.96 -6.36
C LEU A 328 21.60 -65.44 -6.29
N PHE A 329 20.50 -65.84 -6.94
CA PHE A 329 20.06 -67.24 -6.96
C PHE A 329 21.09 -68.19 -7.59
N ILE A 330 21.73 -67.78 -8.69
CA ILE A 330 22.80 -68.56 -9.33
C ILE A 330 24.01 -68.70 -8.41
N SER A 331 24.43 -67.61 -7.75
CA SER A 331 25.57 -67.63 -6.83
C SER A 331 25.28 -68.48 -5.57
N LEU A 332 24.05 -68.43 -5.06
CA LEU A 332 23.62 -69.21 -3.90
C LEU A 332 23.53 -70.70 -4.25
N TYR A 333 22.98 -71.04 -5.41
CA TYR A 333 22.93 -72.42 -5.92
C TYR A 333 24.33 -72.98 -6.16
N GLY A 334 25.20 -72.19 -6.80
CA GLY A 334 26.59 -72.56 -7.04
C GLY A 334 27.38 -72.81 -5.76
N GLY A 335 27.28 -71.90 -4.79
CA GLY A 335 27.91 -72.05 -3.48
C GLY A 335 27.38 -73.25 -2.69
N LEU A 336 26.06 -73.46 -2.71
CA LEU A 336 25.41 -74.59 -2.03
C LEU A 336 25.83 -75.93 -2.61
N VAL A 337 25.94 -76.05 -3.95
CA VAL A 337 26.38 -77.29 -4.60
C VAL A 337 27.85 -77.62 -4.27
N ILE A 338 28.72 -76.62 -4.22
CA ILE A 338 30.14 -76.82 -3.85
C ILE A 338 30.27 -77.25 -2.39
N ILE A 339 29.54 -76.59 -1.48
CA ILE A 339 29.53 -76.93 -0.05
C ILE A 339 28.91 -78.31 0.19
N LEU A 340 27.81 -78.67 -0.49
CA LEU A 340 27.20 -80.00 -0.41
C LEU A 340 28.14 -81.09 -0.92
N ARG A 341 28.90 -80.84 -1.99
CA ARG A 341 29.91 -81.81 -2.48
C ARG A 341 31.06 -82.00 -1.48
N LEU A 342 31.60 -80.91 -0.94
CA LEU A 342 32.67 -80.95 0.06
C LEU A 342 32.21 -81.62 1.36
N SER A 343 31.02 -81.26 1.85
CA SER A 343 30.45 -81.83 3.06
C SER A 343 29.99 -83.27 2.86
N ALA A 344 29.46 -83.66 1.70
CA ALA A 344 29.12 -85.06 1.41
C ALA A 344 30.37 -85.96 1.39
N SER A 345 31.47 -85.52 0.78
CA SER A 345 32.74 -86.25 0.81
C SER A 345 33.31 -86.38 2.23
N PHE A 346 33.13 -85.35 3.06
CA PHE A 346 33.53 -85.39 4.47
C PHE A 346 32.60 -86.28 5.32
N LEU A 347 31.28 -86.16 5.13
CA LEU A 347 30.25 -86.94 5.84
C LEU A 347 30.35 -88.42 5.52
N VAL A 348 30.61 -88.81 4.26
CA VAL A 348 30.83 -90.23 3.89
C VAL A 348 32.08 -90.81 4.58
N ASN A 349 33.16 -90.04 4.68
CA ASN A 349 34.37 -90.46 5.40
C ASN A 349 34.19 -90.50 6.93
N VAL A 350 33.31 -89.66 7.49
CA VAL A 350 33.03 -89.61 8.94
C VAL A 350 31.95 -90.64 9.35
N SER A 351 30.92 -90.88 8.53
CA SER A 351 29.87 -91.87 8.79
C SER A 351 30.39 -93.31 8.72
N LEU A 352 31.46 -93.55 7.95
CA LEU A 352 32.16 -94.83 7.95
C LEU A 352 33.08 -95.04 9.18
N LYS A 353 33.35 -93.99 9.98
CA LYS A 353 34.15 -94.08 11.22
C LYS A 353 33.35 -93.98 12.51
N PHE A 354 32.10 -93.52 12.49
CA PHE A 354 31.29 -93.35 13.70
C PHE A 354 29.96 -94.10 13.63
N LYS A 355 30.02 -95.44 13.78
CA LYS A 355 28.91 -96.22 14.37
C LYS A 355 29.02 -96.16 15.90
N HIS A 356 28.85 -94.98 16.49
CA HIS A 356 28.21 -94.80 17.81
C HIS A 356 28.21 -93.33 18.24
N ARG A 357 27.13 -92.96 18.94
CA ARG A 357 26.88 -91.72 19.70
C ARG A 357 26.38 -90.51 18.89
N SER A 358 25.06 -90.44 18.77
CA SER A 358 24.30 -89.26 18.39
C SER A 358 24.22 -88.26 19.56
N ARG A 359 24.51 -86.99 19.29
CA ARG A 359 24.01 -85.87 20.08
C ARG A 359 23.65 -84.74 19.10
N ASN A 360 22.35 -84.61 18.85
CA ASN A 360 21.76 -83.58 17.99
C ASN A 360 22.11 -82.17 18.49
N THR A 361 22.68 -81.36 17.62
CA THR A 361 22.50 -79.90 17.66
C THR A 361 21.98 -79.48 16.30
N SER A 362 20.69 -79.15 16.25
CA SER A 362 20.02 -78.62 15.07
C SER A 362 20.42 -77.16 14.88
N VAL A 363 21.16 -76.87 13.81
CA VAL A 363 21.34 -75.50 13.32
C VAL A 363 20.04 -75.10 12.63
N ASP A 364 19.37 -74.08 13.15
CA ASP A 364 18.08 -73.58 12.65
C ASP A 364 18.26 -72.78 11.34
N PHE A 365 18.12 -73.47 10.21
CA PHE A 365 18.20 -72.90 8.86
C PHE A 365 17.09 -71.87 8.58
N GLY A 366 16.00 -71.87 9.33
CA GLY A 366 14.90 -70.91 9.16
C GLY A 366 15.35 -69.46 9.39
N SER A 367 16.18 -69.24 10.41
CA SER A 367 16.68 -67.91 10.77
C SER A 367 17.62 -67.31 9.70
N ILE A 368 18.41 -68.14 9.02
CA ILE A 368 19.31 -67.71 7.93
C ILE A 368 18.51 -67.36 6.67
N ILE A 369 17.48 -68.14 6.34
CA ILE A 369 16.60 -67.87 5.19
C ILE A 369 15.84 -66.56 5.39
N VAL A 370 15.34 -66.28 6.60
CA VAL A 370 14.67 -65.02 6.93
C VAL A 370 15.63 -63.83 6.82
N LEU A 371 16.87 -63.94 7.31
CA LEU A 371 17.90 -62.89 7.16
C LEU A 371 18.31 -62.64 5.70
N LEU A 372 18.38 -63.70 4.88
CA LEU A 372 18.67 -63.58 3.45
C LEU A 372 17.52 -62.97 2.66
N LEU A 373 16.27 -63.35 2.98
CA LEU A 373 15.08 -62.73 2.40
C LEU A 373 14.96 -61.26 2.83
N PHE A 374 15.23 -60.95 4.10
CA PHE A 374 15.21 -59.57 4.60
C PHE A 374 16.26 -58.69 3.93
N ASN A 375 17.49 -59.18 3.74
CA ASN A 375 18.51 -58.47 2.96
C ASN A 375 18.18 -58.39 1.46
N SER A 376 17.50 -59.39 0.90
CA SER A 376 17.12 -59.40 -0.52
C SER A 376 15.93 -58.50 -0.85
N LEU A 377 15.13 -58.10 0.14
CA LEU A 377 14.02 -57.14 -0.02
C LEU A 377 14.44 -55.68 0.22
N SER A 378 15.75 -55.41 0.37
CA SER A 378 16.23 -54.02 0.42
C SER A 378 15.87 -53.31 -0.88
N THR A 379 15.09 -52.23 -0.77
CA THR A 379 14.67 -51.44 -1.92
C THR A 379 15.80 -50.50 -2.32
N HIS A 380 16.18 -50.49 -3.60
CA HIS A 380 17.20 -49.59 -4.10
C HIS A 380 16.55 -48.30 -4.59
N THR A 381 17.04 -47.17 -4.09
CA THR A 381 16.63 -45.83 -4.52
C THR A 381 17.69 -45.25 -5.43
N ASP A 382 17.34 -45.01 -6.69
CA ASP A 382 18.21 -44.37 -7.67
C ASP A 382 17.82 -42.90 -7.82
N THR A 383 18.82 -42.01 -7.78
CA THR A 383 18.62 -40.58 -8.05
C THR A 383 18.68 -40.34 -9.56
N VAL A 384 17.56 -39.96 -10.15
CA VAL A 384 17.48 -39.59 -11.57
C VAL A 384 17.71 -38.10 -11.69
N THR A 385 18.60 -37.68 -12.61
CA THR A 385 18.90 -36.27 -12.89
C THR A 385 18.47 -35.92 -14.31
N ILE A 386 17.67 -34.86 -14.45
CA ILE A 386 17.19 -34.35 -15.73
C ILE A 386 17.76 -32.93 -15.93
N PRO A 387 18.67 -32.73 -16.89
CA PRO A 387 19.22 -31.40 -17.18
C PRO A 387 18.19 -30.52 -17.90
N ASN A 388 18.18 -29.22 -17.60
CA ASN A 388 17.39 -28.19 -18.28
C ASN A 388 15.92 -28.61 -18.58
N PRO A 389 15.11 -28.88 -17.56
CA PRO A 389 13.75 -29.36 -17.74
C PRO A 389 12.84 -28.28 -18.34
N SER A 390 11.98 -28.67 -19.28
CA SER A 390 10.87 -27.82 -19.72
C SER A 390 9.80 -27.70 -18.62
N LEU A 391 8.98 -26.65 -18.66
CA LEU A 391 7.88 -26.46 -17.70
C LEU A 391 6.91 -27.66 -17.67
N ILE A 392 6.59 -28.23 -18.85
CA ILE A 392 5.71 -29.40 -18.95
C ILE A 392 6.34 -30.60 -18.24
N MET A 393 7.62 -30.86 -18.53
CA MET A 393 8.38 -31.94 -17.88
C MET A 393 8.44 -31.74 -16.37
N TYR A 394 8.68 -30.51 -15.90
CA TYR A 394 8.66 -30.20 -14.47
C TYR A 394 7.29 -30.49 -13.84
N LYS A 395 6.19 -30.09 -14.48
CA LYS A 395 4.82 -30.36 -13.98
C LYS A 395 4.53 -31.86 -13.88
N ASP A 396 4.97 -32.63 -14.87
CA ASP A 396 4.82 -34.10 -14.87
C ASP A 396 5.63 -34.73 -13.72
N LEU A 397 6.89 -34.31 -13.55
CA LEU A 397 7.75 -34.78 -12.46
C LEU A 397 7.20 -34.39 -11.10
N GLN A 398 6.64 -33.19 -10.97
CA GLN A 398 6.03 -32.71 -9.73
C GLN A 398 4.81 -33.57 -9.37
N MET A 399 4.03 -34.00 -10.37
CA MET A 399 2.88 -34.88 -10.14
C MET A 399 3.29 -36.29 -9.70
N LEU A 400 4.34 -36.85 -10.29
CA LEU A 400 4.79 -38.23 -10.00
C LEU A 400 5.71 -38.33 -8.78
N HIS A 401 6.50 -37.29 -8.50
CA HIS A 401 7.61 -37.33 -7.55
C HIS A 401 7.65 -36.12 -6.60
N SER A 402 6.51 -35.48 -6.31
CA SER A 402 6.41 -34.27 -5.47
C SER A 402 7.23 -34.30 -4.18
N ALA A 403 7.31 -35.46 -3.50
CA ALA A 403 7.97 -35.60 -2.22
C ALA A 403 9.51 -35.57 -2.29
N THR A 404 10.10 -35.89 -3.45
CA THR A 404 11.56 -36.05 -3.61
C THR A 404 12.13 -35.26 -4.78
N LEU A 405 11.27 -34.60 -5.57
CA LEU A 405 11.68 -33.73 -6.65
C LEU A 405 12.35 -32.48 -6.10
N ASN A 406 13.52 -32.19 -6.64
CA ASN A 406 14.25 -30.98 -6.32
C ASN A 406 14.85 -30.36 -7.57
N CYS A 407 14.56 -29.07 -7.79
CA CYS A 407 14.91 -28.33 -8.98
C CYS A 407 15.53 -26.99 -8.57
N PRO A 408 16.86 -26.92 -8.36
CA PRO A 408 17.54 -25.66 -8.00
C PRO A 408 17.39 -24.60 -9.09
N CYS A 409 17.01 -23.38 -8.69
CA CYS A 409 17.02 -22.21 -9.57
C CYS A 409 18.47 -21.77 -9.84
N SER A 410 18.77 -21.42 -11.10
CA SER A 410 20.02 -20.74 -11.44
C SER A 410 19.98 -19.28 -11.00
N THR A 411 18.81 -18.64 -11.16
CA THR A 411 18.53 -17.27 -10.70
C THR A 411 17.80 -17.31 -9.36
N LYS A 412 18.47 -16.92 -8.27
CA LYS A 412 17.89 -17.00 -6.92
C LYS A 412 17.07 -15.78 -6.51
N ALA A 413 17.28 -14.63 -7.15
CA ALA A 413 16.56 -13.39 -6.91
C ALA A 413 15.85 -12.99 -8.20
N ILE A 414 14.53 -13.17 -8.23
CA ILE A 414 13.73 -12.98 -9.45
C ILE A 414 12.83 -11.76 -9.25
N SER A 415 12.99 -10.73 -10.08
CA SER A 415 12.20 -9.50 -9.93
C SER A 415 10.71 -9.76 -10.18
N TYR A 416 9.83 -9.22 -9.33
CA TYR A 416 8.37 -9.33 -9.53
C TYR A 416 7.95 -8.76 -10.89
N ARG A 417 8.62 -7.71 -11.39
CA ARG A 417 8.36 -7.13 -12.72
C ARG A 417 8.40 -8.14 -13.87
N SER A 418 9.14 -9.24 -13.72
CA SER A 418 9.27 -10.26 -14.78
C SER A 418 8.03 -11.15 -14.91
N PHE A 419 7.25 -11.34 -13.84
CA PHE A 419 6.14 -12.30 -13.81
C PHE A 419 4.83 -11.78 -13.17
N VAL A 420 4.81 -10.56 -12.62
CA VAL A 420 3.62 -9.89 -12.09
C VAL A 420 3.31 -8.63 -12.89
N THR A 421 2.04 -8.39 -13.16
CA THR A 421 1.53 -7.12 -13.69
C THR A 421 0.42 -6.62 -12.77
N LEU A 422 0.52 -5.35 -12.36
CA LEU A 422 -0.45 -4.67 -11.51
C LEU A 422 -0.99 -3.46 -12.27
N SER A 423 -2.30 -3.33 -12.32
CA SER A 423 -2.98 -2.20 -12.97
C SER A 423 -4.21 -1.83 -12.16
N PRO A 424 -4.08 -1.02 -11.09
CA PRO A 424 -5.23 -0.58 -10.33
C PRO A 424 -6.13 0.31 -11.19
N THR A 425 -7.44 0.13 -11.08
CA THR A 425 -8.43 1.02 -11.68
C THR A 425 -8.90 2.01 -10.65
N LEU A 426 -8.78 3.30 -10.99
CA LEU A 426 -9.35 4.37 -10.17
C LEU A 426 -10.84 4.52 -10.44
N HIS A 427 -11.52 5.06 -9.44
CA HIS A 427 -12.94 5.34 -9.48
C HIS A 427 -13.27 6.29 -10.62
N GLN A 428 -14.36 6.01 -11.33
CA GLN A 428 -14.76 6.73 -12.55
C GLN A 428 -14.78 8.27 -12.42
N VAL A 429 -14.97 8.81 -11.22
CA VAL A 429 -14.93 10.25 -10.96
C VAL A 429 -13.57 10.86 -11.33
N CYS A 430 -12.49 10.10 -11.14
CA CYS A 430 -11.11 10.51 -11.41
C CYS A 430 -10.74 10.54 -12.90
N SER A 431 -11.57 9.93 -13.75
CA SER A 431 -11.46 9.99 -15.21
C SER A 431 -12.61 10.76 -15.87
N SER A 432 -13.49 11.34 -15.06
CA SER A 432 -14.68 12.06 -15.54
C SER A 432 -14.38 13.48 -16.02
N GLY A 433 -15.31 14.08 -16.77
CA GLY A 433 -15.21 15.49 -17.15
C GLY A 433 -15.22 16.47 -15.97
N PHE A 434 -15.67 16.04 -14.78
CA PHE A 434 -15.77 16.90 -13.58
C PHE A 434 -14.43 17.22 -12.91
N VAL A 435 -13.35 16.55 -13.31
CA VAL A 435 -12.00 16.78 -12.77
C VAL A 435 -11.08 17.51 -13.76
N THR A 436 -11.66 18.14 -14.79
CA THR A 436 -10.95 18.82 -15.88
C THR A 436 -10.94 20.35 -15.74
N ASP A 437 -9.94 21.00 -16.35
CA ASP A 437 -9.81 22.47 -16.36
C ASP A 437 -10.98 23.18 -17.06
N ASP A 438 -11.59 22.54 -18.06
CA ASP A 438 -12.77 23.05 -18.75
C ASP A 438 -13.96 23.18 -17.79
N TRP A 439 -14.18 22.16 -16.96
CA TRP A 439 -15.20 22.18 -15.91
C TRP A 439 -14.92 23.27 -14.87
N PHE A 440 -13.67 23.45 -14.44
CA PHE A 440 -13.34 24.50 -13.47
C PHE A 440 -13.55 25.90 -14.03
N THR A 441 -13.23 26.10 -15.31
CA THR A 441 -13.45 27.38 -16.01
C THR A 441 -14.92 27.72 -16.12
N LEU A 442 -15.77 26.72 -16.34
CA LEU A 442 -17.22 26.84 -16.34
C LEU A 442 -17.79 27.28 -15.00
N LEU A 443 -17.36 26.63 -13.92
CA LEU A 443 -17.78 26.97 -12.56
C LEU A 443 -17.34 28.39 -12.17
N GLN A 444 -16.13 28.79 -12.57
CA GLN A 444 -15.60 30.14 -12.30
C GLN A 444 -16.50 31.26 -12.87
N ARG A 445 -17.10 31.04 -14.04
CA ARG A 445 -17.98 32.03 -14.70
C ARG A 445 -19.37 32.13 -14.08
N SER A 446 -19.69 31.24 -13.15
CA SER A 446 -21.02 31.09 -12.55
C SER A 446 -21.07 31.54 -11.08
N ILE A 447 -19.99 32.16 -10.58
CA ILE A 447 -19.89 32.68 -9.22
C ILE A 447 -20.94 33.79 -9.03
N ASN A 448 -21.69 33.69 -7.93
CA ASN A 448 -22.74 34.63 -7.55
C ASN A 448 -22.30 35.44 -6.33
N MET A 449 -22.04 36.73 -6.50
CA MET A 449 -21.52 37.60 -5.43
C MET A 449 -22.50 37.89 -4.29
N TYR A 450 -23.80 37.56 -4.44
CA TYR A 450 -24.83 37.98 -3.49
C TYR A 450 -25.03 37.02 -2.30
N TYR A 451 -24.64 35.74 -2.41
CA TYR A 451 -24.94 34.71 -1.41
C TYR A 451 -23.70 33.86 -1.07
N PRO A 452 -22.96 34.16 0.01
CA PRO A 452 -21.72 33.43 0.35
C PRO A 452 -21.90 31.93 0.62
N ASN A 453 -23.11 31.53 1.02
CA ASN A 453 -23.46 30.13 1.27
C ASN A 453 -24.04 29.42 0.04
N ASP A 454 -24.19 30.13 -1.07
CA ASP A 454 -24.55 29.51 -2.34
C ASP A 454 -23.42 28.58 -2.79
N TRP A 455 -23.80 27.33 -3.07
CA TRP A 455 -22.84 26.31 -3.46
C TRP A 455 -22.02 26.69 -4.70
N ARG A 456 -22.56 27.50 -5.63
CA ARG A 456 -21.83 27.99 -6.82
C ARG A 456 -20.51 28.66 -6.49
N ASN A 457 -20.44 29.35 -5.35
CA ASN A 457 -19.24 30.07 -4.92
C ASN A 457 -18.12 29.14 -4.44
N ARG A 458 -18.47 27.89 -4.11
CA ARG A 458 -17.55 26.89 -3.55
C ARG A 458 -17.34 25.70 -4.48
N ALA A 459 -18.26 25.47 -5.42
CA ALA A 459 -18.25 24.34 -6.34
C ALA A 459 -16.91 24.20 -7.08
N ARG A 460 -16.38 25.31 -7.63
CA ARG A 460 -15.08 25.28 -8.34
C ARG A 460 -13.97 24.68 -7.48
N ALA A 461 -13.85 25.16 -6.24
CA ALA A 461 -12.81 24.70 -5.33
C ALA A 461 -13.02 23.26 -4.89
N GLN A 462 -14.27 22.83 -4.66
CA GLN A 462 -14.58 21.44 -4.34
C GLN A 462 -14.20 20.49 -5.47
N PHE A 463 -14.54 20.81 -6.72
CA PHE A 463 -14.18 19.98 -7.88
C PHE A 463 -12.68 20.02 -8.19
N GLN A 464 -12.03 21.17 -8.02
CA GLN A 464 -10.58 21.27 -8.16
C GLN A 464 -9.88 20.42 -7.10
N GLN A 465 -10.34 20.45 -5.86
CA GLN A 465 -9.81 19.63 -4.78
C GLN A 465 -10.04 18.14 -5.02
N LEU A 466 -11.21 17.76 -5.55
CA LEU A 466 -11.49 16.38 -5.97
C LEU A 466 -10.52 15.90 -7.07
N SER A 467 -10.25 16.74 -8.07
CA SER A 467 -9.26 16.45 -9.13
C SER A 467 -7.85 16.28 -8.56
N ASP A 468 -7.48 17.16 -7.63
CA ASP A 468 -6.21 17.10 -6.93
C ASP A 468 -6.06 15.80 -6.11
N PHE A 469 -7.14 15.33 -5.48
CA PHE A 469 -7.18 14.06 -4.77
C PHE A 469 -7.01 12.87 -5.71
N CYS A 470 -7.72 12.86 -6.83
CA CYS A 470 -7.58 11.84 -7.87
C CYS A 470 -6.14 11.77 -8.40
N ARG A 471 -5.53 12.93 -8.70
CA ARG A 471 -4.15 13.00 -9.18
C ARG A 471 -3.15 12.51 -8.13
N LEU A 472 -3.36 12.87 -6.87
CA LEU A 472 -2.51 12.40 -5.77
C LEU A 472 -2.64 10.88 -5.60
N ALA A 473 -3.86 10.35 -5.62
CA ALA A 473 -4.11 8.91 -5.52
C ALA A 473 -3.44 8.15 -6.67
N ASN A 474 -3.61 8.61 -7.91
CA ASN A 474 -2.97 8.01 -9.09
C ASN A 474 -1.44 7.97 -8.94
N LYS A 475 -0.84 9.10 -8.57
CA LYS A 475 0.60 9.18 -8.36
C LYS A 475 1.09 8.26 -7.25
N THR A 476 0.35 8.17 -6.15
CA THR A 476 0.66 7.27 -5.04
C THR A 476 0.63 5.82 -5.47
N LEU A 477 -0.34 5.43 -6.29
CA LEU A 477 -0.45 4.08 -6.83
C LEU A 477 0.71 3.77 -7.78
N ASP A 478 0.98 4.64 -8.75
CA ASP A 478 2.08 4.47 -9.71
C ASP A 478 3.42 4.30 -8.98
N ASP A 479 3.74 5.22 -8.06
CA ASP A 479 5.01 5.22 -7.31
C ASP A 479 5.16 3.97 -6.42
N ASN A 480 4.06 3.44 -5.86
CA ASN A 480 4.08 2.25 -4.99
C ASN A 480 4.09 0.94 -5.79
N VAL A 481 3.35 0.86 -6.91
CA VAL A 481 3.36 -0.27 -7.83
C VAL A 481 4.74 -0.46 -8.43
N ASP A 482 5.36 0.62 -8.94
CA ASP A 482 6.71 0.52 -9.52
C ASP A 482 7.73 0.02 -8.50
N ARG A 483 7.68 0.55 -7.28
CA ARG A 483 8.57 0.11 -6.18
C ARG A 483 8.33 -1.34 -5.78
N PHE A 484 7.08 -1.81 -5.79
CA PHE A 484 6.77 -3.21 -5.52
C PHE A 484 7.34 -4.12 -6.61
N LEU A 485 7.17 -3.76 -7.87
CA LEU A 485 7.64 -4.55 -9.02
C LEU A 485 9.18 -4.62 -9.09
N GLU A 486 9.89 -3.64 -8.54
CA GLU A 486 11.35 -3.65 -8.39
C GLU A 486 11.87 -4.63 -7.33
N LYS A 487 11.02 -5.13 -6.42
CA LYS A 487 11.43 -6.13 -5.42
C LYS A 487 11.65 -7.50 -6.08
N PHE A 488 12.31 -8.38 -5.33
CA PHE A 488 12.67 -9.73 -5.76
C PHE A 488 11.94 -10.80 -4.93
N LEU A 489 11.53 -11.87 -5.60
CA LEU A 489 11.20 -13.15 -4.99
C LEU A 489 12.50 -13.96 -4.82
N ILE A 490 12.78 -14.43 -3.60
CA ILE A 490 13.95 -15.25 -3.30
C ILE A 490 13.58 -16.73 -3.39
N ALA A 491 14.12 -17.42 -4.39
CA ALA A 491 13.84 -18.84 -4.65
C ALA A 491 15.15 -19.62 -4.83
N SER A 492 15.46 -20.54 -3.90
CA SER A 492 16.59 -21.46 -4.05
C SER A 492 16.26 -22.65 -4.97
N THR A 493 14.99 -23.03 -4.99
CA THR A 493 14.42 -24.12 -5.78
C THR A 493 13.14 -23.63 -6.44
N VAL A 494 12.73 -24.29 -7.54
CA VAL A 494 11.46 -24.01 -8.21
C VAL A 494 10.32 -24.29 -7.22
N PHE A 495 9.53 -23.27 -6.90
CA PHE A 495 8.28 -23.43 -6.17
C PHE A 495 7.28 -24.12 -7.09
N ASN A 496 6.54 -25.09 -6.54
CA ASN A 496 5.38 -25.59 -7.26
C ASN A 496 4.31 -24.48 -7.36
N GLU A 497 3.37 -24.63 -8.29
CA GLU A 497 2.38 -23.60 -8.62
C GLU A 497 1.52 -23.21 -7.40
N ILE A 498 1.19 -24.17 -6.52
CA ILE A 498 0.39 -23.92 -5.31
C ILE A 498 1.17 -23.09 -4.28
N ASP A 499 2.43 -23.44 -4.02
CA ASP A 499 3.26 -22.72 -3.05
C ASP A 499 3.61 -21.33 -3.56
N PHE A 500 3.88 -21.20 -4.87
CA PHE A 500 4.10 -19.94 -5.55
C PHE A 500 2.89 -19.01 -5.43
N ASP A 501 1.69 -19.50 -5.76
CA ASP A 501 0.45 -18.73 -5.67
C ASP A 501 0.14 -18.35 -4.21
N THR A 502 0.38 -19.26 -3.27
CA THR A 502 0.17 -19.00 -1.84
C THR A 502 1.07 -17.87 -1.34
N GLN A 503 2.37 -17.94 -1.62
CA GLN A 503 3.33 -16.93 -1.21
C GLN A 503 3.03 -15.56 -1.85
N LEU A 504 2.68 -15.54 -3.15
CA LEU A 504 2.35 -14.31 -3.85
C LEU A 504 1.05 -13.68 -3.36
N ASN A 505 0.00 -14.47 -3.11
CA ASN A 505 -1.26 -13.93 -2.65
C ASN A 505 -1.14 -13.26 -1.27
N VAL A 506 -0.32 -13.82 -0.37
CA VAL A 506 -0.04 -13.18 0.92
C VAL A 506 0.76 -11.89 0.72
N THR A 507 1.79 -11.93 -0.12
CA THR A 507 2.66 -10.78 -0.42
C THR A 507 1.89 -9.62 -1.05
N LEU A 508 1.02 -9.90 -2.02
CA LEU A 508 0.18 -8.92 -2.71
C LEU A 508 -0.86 -8.32 -1.77
N ARG A 509 -1.52 -9.15 -0.94
CA ARG A 509 -2.48 -8.66 0.05
C ARG A 509 -1.83 -7.70 1.06
N HIS A 510 -0.64 -8.03 1.51
CA HIS A 510 0.14 -7.14 2.37
C HIS A 510 0.48 -5.81 1.67
N PHE A 511 0.89 -5.88 0.39
CA PHE A 511 1.15 -4.69 -0.42
C PHE A 511 -0.09 -3.80 -0.59
N TYR A 512 -1.27 -4.36 -0.89
CA TYR A 512 -2.51 -3.59 -1.04
C TYR A 512 -2.90 -2.89 0.26
N ASN A 513 -2.91 -3.63 1.37
CA ASN A 513 -3.31 -3.09 2.66
C ASN A 513 -2.35 -2.00 3.17
N SER A 514 -1.04 -2.21 3.02
CA SER A 514 -0.04 -1.21 3.43
C SER A 514 -0.16 0.07 2.59
N THR A 515 -0.35 -0.05 1.29
CA THR A 515 -0.52 1.11 0.39
C THR A 515 -1.72 1.97 0.79
N ILE A 516 -2.86 1.33 1.08
CA ILE A 516 -4.09 2.01 1.53
C ILE A 516 -3.89 2.65 2.92
N PHE A 517 -3.34 1.89 3.86
CA PHE A 517 -3.11 2.35 5.24
C PHE A 517 -2.20 3.58 5.28
N ASP A 518 -1.09 3.54 4.55
CA ASP A 518 -0.11 4.64 4.49
C ASP A 518 -0.73 5.93 3.97
N PHE A 519 -1.64 5.82 3.00
CA PHE A 519 -2.35 6.97 2.45
C PHE A 519 -3.38 7.53 3.42
N SER A 520 -4.17 6.66 4.06
CA SER A 520 -5.16 7.08 5.08
C SER A 520 -4.50 7.80 6.25
N LEU A 521 -3.32 7.34 6.70
CA LEU A 521 -2.58 7.99 7.78
C LEU A 521 -2.18 9.44 7.42
N GLN A 522 -1.80 9.68 6.16
CA GLN A 522 -1.50 11.04 5.69
C GLN A 522 -2.73 11.94 5.75
N ASN A 523 -3.92 11.41 5.44
CA ASN A 523 -5.18 12.13 5.57
C ASN A 523 -5.44 12.60 7.00
N ASP A 524 -5.30 11.68 7.96
CA ASP A 524 -5.58 11.95 9.37
C ASP A 524 -4.64 13.02 9.94
N ILE A 525 -3.35 12.98 9.57
CA ILE A 525 -2.38 14.01 9.96
C ILE A 525 -2.81 15.39 9.43
N VAL A 526 -3.25 15.48 8.17
CA VAL A 526 -3.68 16.77 7.61
C VAL A 526 -4.97 17.28 8.25
N ARG A 527 -5.91 16.38 8.57
CA ARG A 527 -7.11 16.76 9.33
C ARG A 527 -6.76 17.33 10.71
N LEU A 528 -5.83 16.71 11.42
CA LEU A 528 -5.32 17.24 12.68
C LEU A 528 -4.66 18.61 12.50
N LEU A 529 -3.81 18.78 11.48
CA LEU A 529 -3.19 20.07 11.17
C LEU A 529 -4.22 21.16 10.85
N MET A 530 -5.29 20.84 10.12
CA MET A 530 -6.37 21.78 9.83
C MET A 530 -7.23 22.12 11.05
N GLN A 531 -7.38 21.20 12.01
CA GLN A 531 -8.14 21.46 13.24
C GLN A 531 -7.36 22.34 14.22
N VAL A 532 -6.04 22.15 14.30
CA VAL A 532 -5.16 22.89 15.22
C VAL A 532 -4.74 24.24 14.65
N ASP A 533 -4.39 24.31 13.36
CA ASP A 533 -3.88 25.50 12.68
C ASP A 533 -4.69 25.75 11.40
N GLN A 534 -5.96 26.18 11.53
CA GLN A 534 -6.64 26.77 10.37
C GLN A 534 -5.78 27.95 9.89
N PRO A 535 -5.26 27.93 8.64
CA PRO A 535 -4.31 28.93 8.19
C PRO A 535 -5.02 30.27 7.98
N TYR A 536 -5.09 31.03 9.08
CA TYR A 536 -5.44 32.43 9.35
C TYR A 536 -6.43 32.53 10.53
N MET A 537 -5.94 32.39 11.77
CA MET A 537 -6.64 32.86 12.96
C MET A 537 -6.36 34.37 13.17
N GLY A 538 -7.25 35.22 12.66
CA GLY A 538 -7.48 36.51 13.30
C GLY A 538 -8.38 36.27 14.51
N ALA A 539 -7.82 36.32 15.73
CA ALA A 539 -8.60 36.17 16.97
C ALA A 539 -9.54 37.37 17.27
N SER A 540 -9.57 38.39 16.42
CA SER A 540 -10.44 39.55 16.60
C SER A 540 -11.73 39.42 15.78
N ASP A 541 -12.85 39.86 16.38
CA ASP A 541 -14.18 39.88 15.77
C ASP A 541 -14.23 40.59 14.40
N ILE A 542 -13.24 41.45 14.12
CA ILE A 542 -12.96 42.15 12.86
C ILE A 542 -11.43 42.36 12.81
N VAL A 543 -10.75 41.99 11.71
CA VAL A 543 -9.36 42.40 11.46
C VAL A 543 -9.37 43.57 10.48
N ASP A 544 -8.86 44.73 10.88
CA ASP A 544 -8.65 45.87 9.99
C ASP A 544 -7.40 45.64 9.12
N LEU A 545 -7.60 45.60 7.81
CA LEU A 545 -6.61 45.40 6.77
C LEU A 545 -6.35 46.70 5.99
N SER A 546 -6.56 47.87 6.60
CA SER A 546 -6.25 49.20 6.01
C SER A 546 -4.83 49.33 5.42
N TRP A 547 -3.87 48.50 5.83
CA TRP A 547 -2.55 48.43 5.19
C TRP A 547 -2.58 47.82 3.77
N ILE A 548 -3.50 46.89 3.47
CA ILE A 548 -3.72 46.34 2.13
C ILE A 548 -4.38 47.37 1.21
N SER A 549 -5.26 48.22 1.76
CA SER A 549 -5.94 49.24 0.96
C SER A 549 -4.95 50.24 0.38
N ASN A 550 -3.93 50.65 1.14
CA ASN A 550 -2.85 51.49 0.65
C ASN A 550 -2.06 50.82 -0.50
N LEU A 551 -1.85 49.50 -0.46
CA LEU A 551 -1.13 48.73 -1.50
C LEU A 551 -1.96 48.59 -2.80
N ILE A 552 -3.27 48.37 -2.66
CA ILE A 552 -4.19 48.29 -3.80
C ILE A 552 -4.41 49.67 -4.43
N VAL A 553 -4.57 50.72 -3.61
CA VAL A 553 -4.69 52.11 -4.09
C VAL A 553 -3.42 52.55 -4.82
N THR A 554 -2.23 52.26 -4.28
CA THR A 554 -0.98 52.57 -5.00
C THR A 554 -0.84 51.79 -6.32
N ASN A 555 -1.27 50.53 -6.39
CA ASN A 555 -1.25 49.77 -7.64
C ASN A 555 -2.27 50.28 -8.67
N ILE A 556 -3.48 50.68 -8.26
CA ILE A 556 -4.50 51.26 -9.14
C ILE A 556 -4.08 52.67 -9.63
N GLU A 557 -3.44 53.47 -8.78
CA GLU A 557 -2.88 54.78 -9.17
C GLU A 557 -1.67 54.62 -10.11
N ASN A 558 -0.84 53.58 -9.91
CA ASN A 558 0.26 53.23 -10.82
C ASN A 558 -0.23 52.68 -12.17
N GLU A 559 -1.33 51.92 -12.22
CA GLU A 559 -1.91 51.48 -13.50
C GLU A 559 -2.56 52.63 -14.29
N ARG A 560 -3.07 53.65 -13.61
CA ARG A 560 -3.55 54.89 -14.27
C ARG A 560 -2.42 55.77 -14.78
N SER A 561 -1.20 55.63 -14.25
CA SER A 561 -0.03 56.41 -14.63
C SER A 561 1.02 55.53 -15.29
N ASN A 562 0.84 55.24 -16.59
CA ASN A 562 1.78 54.56 -17.48
C ASN A 562 3.26 54.78 -17.11
N GLN A 563 3.85 53.92 -16.26
CA GLN A 563 5.30 53.76 -16.10
C GLN A 563 5.65 52.47 -15.33
N ARG A 564 6.12 51.48 -16.09
CA ARG A 564 7.00 50.34 -15.73
C ARG A 564 6.79 49.69 -14.35
N LEU A 565 6.15 48.51 -14.38
CA LEU A 565 6.24 47.49 -13.33
C LEU A 565 7.71 47.28 -12.89
N PRO A 566 8.02 47.26 -11.57
CA PRO A 566 9.26 46.69 -11.11
C PRO A 566 9.22 45.18 -11.38
N GLN A 567 10.22 44.65 -12.09
CA GLN A 567 10.53 43.23 -12.03
C GLN A 567 10.81 42.88 -10.56
N VAL A 568 9.99 42.01 -9.99
CA VAL A 568 10.26 41.37 -8.70
C VAL A 568 10.68 39.93 -8.99
N CYS A 569 11.88 39.58 -8.54
CA CYS A 569 12.54 38.28 -8.68
C CYS A 569 11.80 37.14 -7.98
#